data_AF-A0A3M1AKJ1-F1
#
_entry.id   AF-A0A3M1AKJ1-F1
#
_cell.length_a   1.000
_cell.length_b   1.000
_cell.length_c   1.000
_cell.angle_alpha   90.00
_cell.angle_beta   90.00
_cell.angle_gamma   90.00
#
_symmetry.space_group_name_H-M   'P 1'
#
loop_
_entity.id
_entity.type
_entity.pdbx_description
1 polymer ?
#
loop_
_entity_poly.entity_id
_entity_poly.type
_entity_poly.pdbx_seq_one_letter_code
_entity_poly.pdbx_strand_id
1 'polypeptide(L)'
;MTQQLSVLPPSTHLPVEHLAASFNNVTNSYKFYWLLAILEHIKEEQTPRVAIDTLLARMVSSVWYPTNYFHLSFGKQDRLGQIALGIKAETNIPDDAPRHEIIETATACMQQKSPLQKEIRTLGRYVPYRFLRPFFSDDLKKQKDLGLTQGTLR
;
A
#
# COMPACT_ATOMS: atom_id res chain seq x y z
N MET A 1 17.20 -9.00 -18.39
CA MET A 1 17.52 -9.76 -17.17
C MET A 1 16.22 -10.20 -16.54
N THR A 2 15.84 -11.46 -16.75
CA THR A 2 14.64 -12.06 -16.15
C THR A 2 14.99 -12.35 -14.70
N GLN A 3 14.52 -11.52 -13.77
CA GLN A 3 14.71 -11.76 -12.34
C GLN A 3 14.04 -13.09 -11.99
N GLN A 4 14.81 -14.06 -11.52
CA GLN A 4 14.28 -15.27 -10.88
C GLN A 4 13.51 -14.82 -9.64
N LEU A 5 12.18 -14.81 -9.71
CA LEU A 5 11.34 -14.66 -8.53
C LEU A 5 11.67 -15.82 -7.59
N SER A 6 12.15 -15.48 -6.39
CA SER A 6 12.32 -16.42 -5.29
C SER A 6 11.02 -17.18 -5.09
N VAL A 7 11.05 -18.49 -5.35
CA VAL A 7 9.86 -19.34 -5.26
C VAL A 7 9.54 -19.51 -3.77
N LEU A 8 8.49 -18.83 -3.32
CA LEU A 8 7.91 -19.02 -2.00
C LEU A 8 7.45 -20.49 -1.85
N PRO A 9 7.57 -21.11 -0.66
CA PRO A 9 7.17 -22.50 -0.47
C PRO A 9 5.67 -22.67 -0.77
N PRO A 10 5.27 -23.72 -1.49
CA PRO A 10 3.87 -23.95 -1.82
C PRO A 10 3.04 -24.16 -0.55
N SER A 11 1.78 -23.75 -0.58
CA SER A 11 0.84 -23.90 0.53
C SER A 11 -0.54 -24.28 0.02
N THR A 12 -1.22 -25.16 0.74
CA THR A 12 -2.62 -25.54 0.46
C THR A 12 -3.62 -24.48 0.96
N HIS A 13 -3.19 -23.60 1.86
CA HIS A 13 -4.05 -22.60 2.51
C HIS A 13 -3.83 -21.19 1.99
N LEU A 14 -2.76 -20.96 1.24
CA LEU A 14 -2.42 -19.67 0.65
C LEU A 14 -2.11 -19.88 -0.83
N PRO A 15 -2.79 -19.21 -1.77
CA PRO A 15 -2.44 -19.24 -3.18
C PRO A 15 -1.14 -18.45 -3.40
N VAL A 16 -0.01 -19.10 -3.15
CA VAL A 16 1.33 -18.52 -3.11
C VAL A 16 1.73 -17.91 -4.45
N GLU A 17 1.33 -18.54 -5.55
CA GLU A 17 1.55 -18.07 -6.91
C GLU A 17 0.85 -16.72 -7.18
N HIS A 18 -0.34 -16.50 -6.60
CA HIS A 18 -1.06 -15.24 -6.72
C HIS A 18 -0.40 -14.13 -5.88
N LEU A 19 0.05 -14.46 -4.67
CA LEU A 19 0.82 -13.55 -3.82
C LEU A 19 2.14 -13.14 -4.49
N ALA A 20 2.90 -14.10 -5.03
CA ALA A 20 4.12 -13.83 -5.77
C ALA A 20 3.83 -12.94 -6.99
N ALA A 21 2.75 -13.24 -7.72
CA ALA A 21 2.34 -12.47 -8.89
C ALA A 21 1.99 -11.01 -8.58
N SER A 22 1.60 -10.66 -7.35
CA SER A 22 1.39 -9.26 -6.92
C SER A 22 2.66 -8.42 -7.07
N PHE A 23 3.83 -9.06 -7.07
CA PHE A 23 5.15 -8.44 -7.20
C PHE A 23 5.79 -8.63 -8.60
N ASN A 24 5.09 -9.20 -9.59
CA ASN A 24 5.66 -9.35 -10.94
C ASN A 24 6.00 -8.01 -11.62
N ASN A 25 5.32 -6.93 -11.22
CA ASN A 25 5.54 -5.58 -11.74
C ASN A 25 5.60 -4.59 -10.56
N VAL A 26 6.76 -4.48 -9.90
CA VAL A 26 6.98 -3.50 -8.84
C VAL A 26 7.66 -2.26 -9.42
N THR A 27 6.86 -1.24 -9.74
CA THR A 27 7.37 0.08 -10.15
C THR A 27 7.35 1.11 -9.02
N ASN A 28 6.81 0.76 -7.86
CA ASN A 28 6.61 1.67 -6.74
C ASN A 28 6.67 0.91 -5.41
N SER A 29 7.29 1.51 -4.40
CA SER A 29 7.53 0.94 -3.08
C SER A 29 6.24 0.58 -2.32
N TYR A 30 5.10 1.21 -2.66
CA TYR A 30 3.84 1.00 -1.95
C TYR A 30 3.44 -0.47 -1.85
N LYS A 31 3.80 -1.33 -2.83
CA LYS A 31 3.42 -2.75 -2.80
C LYS A 31 4.05 -3.50 -1.63
N PHE A 32 5.32 -3.21 -1.37
CA PHE A 32 6.05 -3.81 -0.26
C PHE A 32 5.53 -3.28 1.07
N TYR A 33 5.34 -1.97 1.18
CA TYR A 33 4.79 -1.35 2.39
C TYR A 33 3.34 -1.77 2.66
N TRP A 34 2.54 -2.02 1.61
CA TRP A 34 1.18 -2.55 1.75
C TRP A 34 1.17 -3.96 2.34
N LEU A 35 2.00 -4.86 1.80
CA LEU A 35 2.13 -6.21 2.36
C LEU A 35 2.68 -6.15 3.79
N LEU A 36 3.70 -5.32 4.05
CA LEU A 36 4.27 -5.16 5.38
C LEU A 36 3.21 -4.67 6.39
N ALA A 37 2.40 -3.68 6.03
CA ALA A 37 1.32 -3.17 6.87
C ALA A 37 0.28 -4.26 7.20
N ILE A 38 -0.06 -5.13 6.23
CA ILE A 38 -0.96 -6.27 6.45
C ILE A 38 -0.34 -7.27 7.44
N LEU A 39 0.94 -7.64 7.23
CA LEU A 39 1.63 -8.60 8.07
C LEU A 39 1.78 -8.10 9.51
N GLU A 40 2.14 -6.84 9.70
CA GLU A 40 2.20 -6.18 11.01
C GLU A 40 0.83 -6.17 11.68
N HIS A 41 -0.23 -5.80 10.96
CA HIS A 41 -1.59 -5.80 11.50
C HIS A 41 -2.04 -7.19 11.96
N ILE A 42 -1.81 -8.22 11.15
CA ILE A 42 -2.16 -9.60 11.51
C ILE A 42 -1.37 -10.06 12.73
N LYS A 43 -0.06 -9.73 12.80
CA LYS A 43 0.80 -10.09 13.93
C LYS A 43 0.34 -9.45 15.25
N GLU A 44 -0.07 -8.19 15.20
CA GLU A 44 -0.45 -7.43 16.39
C GLU A 44 -1.90 -7.72 16.84
N GLU A 45 -2.84 -7.71 15.91
CA GLU A 45 -4.27 -7.71 16.22
C GLU A 45 -4.93 -9.10 16.09
N GLN A 46 -4.26 -10.06 15.43
CA GLN A 46 -4.74 -11.43 15.22
C GLN A 46 -6.17 -11.51 14.63
N THR A 47 -6.54 -10.50 13.84
CA THR A 47 -7.88 -10.37 13.23
C THR A 47 -7.81 -10.50 11.71
N PRO A 48 -8.80 -11.15 11.07
CA PRO A 48 -8.85 -11.27 9.61
C PRO A 48 -9.35 -10.00 8.91
N ARG A 49 -9.78 -8.96 9.66
CA ARG A 49 -10.36 -7.74 9.10
C ARG A 49 -9.55 -6.51 9.50
N VAL A 50 -9.33 -5.63 8.54
CA VAL A 50 -8.61 -4.38 8.74
C VAL A 50 -9.20 -3.29 7.86
N ALA A 51 -9.27 -2.06 8.39
CA ALA A 51 -9.68 -0.90 7.61
C ALA A 51 -8.53 -0.45 6.70
N ILE A 52 -8.87 -0.01 5.47
CA ILE A 52 -7.88 0.48 4.51
C ILE A 52 -7.10 1.67 5.10
N ASP A 53 -7.79 2.59 5.78
CA ASP A 53 -7.18 3.76 6.41
C ASP A 53 -6.14 3.35 7.49
N THR A 54 -6.40 2.27 8.24
CA THR A 54 -5.43 1.70 9.19
C THR A 54 -4.17 1.21 8.48
N LEU A 55 -4.31 0.51 7.34
CA LEU A 55 -3.17 0.07 6.55
C LEU A 55 -2.40 1.24 5.95
N LEU A 56 -3.09 2.28 5.46
CA LEU A 56 -2.45 3.48 4.93
C LEU A 56 -1.64 4.22 6.00
N ALA A 57 -2.18 4.38 7.22
CA ALA A 57 -1.45 4.99 8.32
C ALA A 57 -0.19 4.18 8.68
N ARG A 58 -0.31 2.85 8.72
CA ARG A 58 0.84 1.95 8.94
C ARG A 58 1.88 2.09 7.84
N MET A 59 1.49 2.13 6.57
CA MET A 59 2.43 2.35 5.44
C MET A 59 3.20 3.66 5.58
N VAL A 60 2.51 4.75 5.91
CA VAL A 60 3.16 6.05 6.15
C VAL A 60 4.14 5.94 7.31
N SER A 61 3.76 5.28 8.40
CA SER A 61 4.67 5.08 9.55
C SER A 61 5.94 4.32 9.16
N SER A 62 5.83 3.30 8.30
CA SER A 62 6.95 2.46 7.88
C SER A 62 7.88 3.17 6.88
N VAL A 63 7.37 4.13 6.11
CA VAL A 63 8.18 4.91 5.16
C VAL A 63 8.74 6.21 5.77
N TRP A 64 8.23 6.62 6.93
CA TRP A 64 8.59 7.85 7.62
C TRP A 64 10.10 7.98 7.84
N TYR A 65 10.69 7.02 8.56
CA TYR A 65 12.10 7.11 8.94
C TYR A 65 13.06 7.02 7.73
N PRO A 66 12.85 6.10 6.77
CA PRO A 66 13.60 6.11 5.51
C PRO A 66 13.55 7.46 4.78
N THR A 67 12.37 8.07 4.68
CA THR A 67 12.19 9.30 3.88
C THR A 67 12.57 10.58 4.61
N ASN A 68 12.11 10.75 5.84
CA ASN A 68 12.23 12.01 6.59
C ASN A 68 13.55 12.13 7.35
N TYR A 69 14.02 11.04 7.97
CA TYR A 69 15.26 11.03 8.74
C TYR A 69 16.49 10.71 7.87
N PHE A 70 16.42 9.64 7.07
CA PHE A 70 17.54 9.22 6.21
C PHE A 70 17.55 9.86 4.82
N HIS A 71 16.52 10.64 4.49
CA HIS A 71 16.39 11.29 3.17
C HIS A 71 16.47 10.31 1.98
N LEU A 72 16.03 9.06 2.18
CA LEU A 72 16.00 8.05 1.13
C LEU A 72 14.99 8.42 0.05
N SER A 73 15.48 8.51 -1.19
CA SER A 73 14.64 8.73 -2.35
C SER A 73 14.10 7.40 -2.89
N PHE A 74 12.78 7.23 -2.85
CA PHE A 74 12.08 6.12 -3.51
C PHE A 74 11.87 6.34 -5.03
N GLY A 75 12.41 7.44 -5.56
CA GLY A 75 12.22 7.86 -6.94
C GLY A 75 11.04 8.82 -7.13
N LYS A 76 11.12 9.65 -8.17
CA LYS A 76 10.15 10.76 -8.41
C LYS A 76 8.72 10.32 -8.67
N GLN A 77 8.51 9.05 -9.02
CA GLN A 77 7.18 8.49 -9.28
C GLN A 77 6.58 7.79 -8.04
N ASP A 78 7.35 7.70 -6.95
CA ASP A 78 6.90 7.05 -5.73
C ASP A 78 6.01 7.98 -4.90
N ARG A 79 4.71 7.70 -4.92
CA ARG A 79 3.70 8.47 -4.19
C ARG A 79 3.76 8.27 -2.68
N LEU A 80 4.23 7.13 -2.18
CA LEU A 80 4.23 6.86 -0.75
C LEU A 80 5.26 7.73 -0.02
N GLY A 81 6.48 7.82 -0.59
CA GLY A 81 7.50 8.73 -0.07
C GLY A 81 7.08 10.21 -0.14
N GLN A 82 6.42 10.61 -1.23
CA GLN A 82 5.89 11.96 -1.38
C GLN A 82 4.84 12.31 -0.31
N ILE A 83 3.95 11.36 0.01
CA ILE A 83 2.97 11.54 1.06
C ILE A 83 3.63 11.71 2.42
N ALA A 84 4.67 10.93 2.75
CA ALA A 84 5.37 11.10 4.03
C ALA A 84 6.06 12.46 4.15
N LEU A 85 6.67 12.95 3.06
CA LEU A 85 7.22 14.32 3.00
C LEU A 85 6.11 15.37 3.12
N GLY A 86 4.97 15.15 2.47
CA GLY A 86 3.81 16.03 2.53
C GLY A 86 3.22 16.15 3.94
N ILE A 87 3.09 15.01 4.66
CA ILE A 87 2.68 15.00 6.06
C ILE A 87 3.68 15.79 6.91
N LYS A 88 4.99 15.58 6.74
CA LYS A 88 6.01 16.38 7.44
C LYS A 88 5.92 17.88 7.11
N ALA A 89 5.54 18.25 5.89
CA ALA A 89 5.40 19.65 5.52
C ALA A 89 4.12 20.31 6.09
N GLU A 90 3.03 19.55 6.22
CA GLU A 90 1.75 20.02 6.77
C GLU A 90 1.69 19.94 8.31
N THR A 91 2.63 19.24 8.96
CA THR A 91 2.63 18.97 10.40
C THR A 91 3.98 19.26 11.02
N ASN A 92 4.03 19.51 12.34
CA ASN A 92 5.30 19.75 13.06
C ASN A 92 5.85 18.50 13.73
N ILE A 93 5.52 17.31 13.20
CA ILE A 93 6.00 16.05 13.80
C ILE A 93 7.50 15.86 13.52
N PRO A 94 8.32 15.51 14.53
CA PRO A 94 9.76 15.30 14.36
C PRO A 94 10.12 14.13 13.43
N ASP A 95 11.34 14.15 12.90
CA ASP A 95 11.87 13.08 12.03
C ASP A 95 12.08 11.75 12.76
N ASP A 96 12.40 11.83 14.04
CA ASP A 96 12.60 10.73 14.98
C ASP A 96 11.35 10.45 15.84
N ALA A 97 10.20 10.99 15.45
CA ALA A 97 8.95 10.76 16.16
C ALA A 97 8.64 9.27 16.29
N PRO A 98 8.09 8.84 17.44
CA PRO A 98 7.77 7.45 17.65
C PRO A 98 6.64 7.00 16.70
N ARG A 99 6.65 5.72 16.35
CA ARG A 99 5.74 5.14 15.35
C ARG A 99 4.25 5.47 15.60
N HIS A 100 3.80 5.43 16.85
CA HIS A 100 2.41 5.67 17.20
C HIS A 100 1.96 7.11 16.89
N GLU A 101 2.80 8.11 17.18
CA GLU A 101 2.53 9.52 16.84
C GLU A 101 2.42 9.73 15.33
N ILE A 102 3.27 9.05 14.54
CA ILE A 102 3.22 9.10 13.08
C ILE A 102 1.91 8.49 12.56
N ILE A 103 1.47 7.35 13.13
CA ILE A 103 0.19 6.71 12.78
C ILE A 103 -0.99 7.63 13.11
N GLU A 104 -1.01 8.22 14.30
CA GLU A 104 -2.05 9.15 14.74
C GLU A 104 -2.12 10.38 13.81
N THR A 105 -0.95 10.94 13.48
CA THR A 105 -0.83 12.10 12.60
C THR A 105 -1.31 11.78 11.18
N ALA A 106 -0.87 10.66 10.61
CA ALA A 106 -1.33 10.21 9.29
C ALA A 106 -2.85 9.99 9.28
N THR A 107 -3.39 9.39 10.34
CA THR A 107 -4.84 9.19 10.52
C THR A 107 -5.59 10.52 10.58
N ALA A 108 -5.09 11.50 11.32
CA ALA A 108 -5.68 12.84 11.37
C ALA A 108 -5.65 13.54 9.99
N CYS A 109 -4.54 13.44 9.25
CA CYS A 109 -4.44 13.99 7.89
C CYS A 109 -5.50 13.39 6.93
N MET A 110 -5.87 12.11 7.09
CA MET A 110 -6.91 11.48 6.28
C MET A 110 -8.34 11.99 6.56
N GLN A 111 -8.55 12.57 7.74
CA GLN A 111 -9.83 13.14 8.17
C GLN A 111 -9.98 14.61 7.76
N GLN A 112 -8.87 15.32 7.56
CA GLN A 112 -8.87 16.71 7.14
C GLN A 112 -9.11 16.85 5.63
N LYS A 113 -9.83 17.90 5.21
CA LYS A 113 -10.02 18.18 3.78
C LYS A 113 -8.81 18.96 3.25
N SER A 114 -7.78 18.25 2.80
CA SER A 114 -6.57 18.84 2.18
C SER A 114 -6.21 18.17 0.85
N PRO A 115 -5.32 18.78 0.04
CA PRO A 115 -4.73 18.11 -1.12
C PRO A 115 -4.04 16.80 -0.74
N LEU A 116 -3.28 16.79 0.36
CA LEU A 116 -2.59 15.60 0.88
C LEU A 116 -3.57 14.46 1.20
N GLN A 117 -4.73 14.77 1.78
CA GLN A 117 -5.76 13.77 2.02
C GLN A 117 -6.24 13.10 0.72
N LYS A 118 -6.36 13.84 -0.38
CA LYS A 118 -6.75 13.27 -1.69
C LYS A 118 -5.67 12.33 -2.23
N GLU A 119 -4.40 12.62 -1.98
CA GLU A 119 -3.29 11.74 -2.35
C GLU A 119 -3.31 10.44 -1.55
N ILE A 120 -3.50 10.53 -0.23
CA ILE A 120 -3.62 9.35 0.64
C ILE A 120 -4.82 8.48 0.23
N ARG A 121 -5.98 9.09 -0.02
CA ARG A 121 -7.18 8.36 -0.51
C ARG A 121 -6.95 7.72 -1.88
N THR A 122 -6.15 8.35 -2.73
CA THR A 122 -5.78 7.80 -4.03
C THR A 122 -4.96 6.53 -3.87
N LEU A 123 -4.02 6.47 -2.91
CA LEU A 123 -3.37 5.21 -2.54
C LEU A 123 -4.39 4.17 -2.07
N GLY A 124 -5.27 4.53 -1.13
CA GLY A 124 -6.30 3.62 -0.60
C GLY A 124 -7.20 3.01 -1.67
N ARG A 125 -7.49 3.75 -2.73
CA ARG A 125 -8.29 3.25 -3.86
C ARG A 125 -7.52 2.30 -4.77
N TYR A 126 -6.27 2.61 -5.09
CA TYR A 126 -5.52 1.88 -6.13
C TYR A 126 -4.65 0.75 -5.59
N VAL A 127 -4.05 0.92 -4.41
CA VAL A 127 -3.11 -0.05 -3.86
C VAL A 127 -3.77 -1.41 -3.63
N PRO A 128 -4.92 -1.51 -2.93
CA PRO A 128 -5.55 -2.81 -2.68
C PRO A 128 -5.93 -3.50 -3.99
N TYR A 129 -6.53 -2.75 -4.92
CA TYR A 129 -6.94 -3.28 -6.22
C TYR A 129 -5.74 -3.81 -7.02
N ARG A 130 -4.66 -3.04 -7.12
CA ARG A 130 -3.46 -3.45 -7.86
C ARG A 130 -2.75 -4.62 -7.20
N PHE A 131 -2.76 -4.67 -5.87
CA PHE A 131 -2.16 -5.76 -5.10
C PHE A 131 -2.96 -7.06 -5.26
N LEU A 132 -4.29 -6.98 -5.22
CA LEU A 132 -5.18 -8.14 -5.33
C LEU A 132 -5.45 -8.60 -6.76
N ARG A 133 -5.15 -7.78 -7.78
CA ARG A 133 -5.43 -8.12 -9.18
C ARG A 133 -5.02 -9.54 -9.60
N PRO A 134 -3.86 -10.09 -9.22
CA PRO A 134 -3.50 -11.45 -9.58
C PRO A 134 -4.46 -12.49 -9.00
N PHE A 135 -4.94 -12.31 -7.77
CA PHE A 135 -5.90 -13.19 -7.07
C PHE A 135 -7.23 -13.37 -7.82
N PHE A 136 -7.56 -12.44 -8.71
CA PHE A 136 -8.80 -12.44 -9.48
C PHE A 136 -8.55 -12.54 -10.99
N SER A 137 -7.35 -12.93 -11.43
CA SER A 137 -6.99 -12.87 -12.85
C SER A 137 -7.89 -13.73 -13.74
N ASP A 138 -8.38 -14.86 -13.23
CA ASP A 138 -9.21 -15.77 -14.01
C ASP A 138 -10.66 -15.31 -14.09
N ASP A 139 -11.20 -14.72 -13.03
CA ASP A 139 -12.53 -14.11 -13.03
C ASP A 139 -12.58 -12.88 -13.94
N LEU A 140 -11.51 -12.07 -13.95
CA LEU A 140 -11.37 -10.91 -14.83
C LEU A 140 -11.27 -11.32 -16.31
N LYS A 141 -10.63 -12.45 -16.63
CA LYS A 141 -10.59 -12.99 -18.00
C LYS A 141 -11.98 -13.43 -18.47
N LYS A 142 -12.69 -14.19 -17.64
CA LYS A 142 -14.06 -14.67 -17.94
C LYS A 142 -15.03 -13.52 -18.23
N GLN A 143 -14.97 -12.43 -17.47
CA GLN A 143 -15.84 -11.26 -17.72
C GLN A 143 -15.51 -10.52 -19.03
N LYS A 144 -14.22 -10.50 -19.42
CA LYS A 144 -13.78 -9.90 -20.68
C LYS A 144 -14.24 -10.74 -21.89
N ASP A 145 -14.17 -12.06 -21.77
CA ASP A 145 -14.62 -12.99 -22.81
C ASP A 145 -16.15 -12.97 -23.01
N LEU A 146 -16.91 -12.60 -21.96
CA LEU A 146 -18.37 -12.40 -21.99
C LEU A 146 -18.81 -11.01 -22.51
N GLY A 147 -17.88 -10.13 -22.91
CA GLY A 147 -18.21 -8.84 -23.51
C GLY A 147 -18.82 -7.78 -22.58
N LEU A 148 -18.74 -7.96 -21.25
CA LEU A 148 -19.44 -7.12 -20.27
C LEU A 148 -18.71 -5.81 -19.87
N THR A 149 -17.69 -5.36 -20.60
CA THR A 149 -16.98 -4.12 -20.27
C THR A 149 -17.38 -2.94 -21.15
N GLN A 150 -18.56 -2.37 -20.88
CA GLN A 150 -18.80 -0.93 -21.00
C GLN A 150 -19.82 -0.49 -19.95
N GLY A 151 -19.40 0.40 -19.04
CA GLY A 151 -20.34 1.19 -18.24
C GLY A 151 -20.14 1.13 -16.73
N THR A 152 -19.81 2.31 -16.17
CA THR A 152 -20.01 2.73 -14.77
C THR A 152 -18.84 2.55 -13.82
N LEU A 153 -17.85 3.45 -13.96
CA LEU A 153 -17.27 4.13 -12.81
C LEU A 153 -17.34 5.64 -13.10
N ARG A 154 -18.46 6.27 -12.69
CA ARG A 154 -18.54 7.70 -12.41
C ARG A 154 -18.32 7.89 -10.93
#